data_AF-W4V8Q2-F1
#
_entry.id   AF-W4V8Q2-F1
#
_cell.length_a   1.000
_cell.length_b   1.000
_cell.length_c   1.000
_cell.angle_alpha   90.00
_cell.angle_beta   90.00
_cell.angle_gamma   90.00
#
_symmetry.space_group_name_H-M   'P 1'
#
loop_
_entity.id
_entity.type
_entity.pdbx_description
1 polymer ?
#
loop_
_entity_poly.entity_id
_entity_poly.type
_entity_poly.pdbx_seq_one_letter_code
_entity_poly.pdbx_strand_id
1 'polypeptide(L)' 'MGNGNIDGNFIDELYEMCTDGLVIAFPKTKSDEINLYILKDICTQDDLENGIVDVSKLSCDNKLKYDLSDNMWKLQKSF' A
#
# COMPACT_ATOMS: atom_id res chain seq x y z
N MET A 1 -14.77 -12.45 22.19
CA MET A 1 -14.86 -11.93 20.81
C MET A 1 -13.86 -10.81 20.73
N GLY A 2 -12.66 -11.09 20.20
CA GLY A 2 -11.57 -10.12 20.16
C GLY A 2 -11.84 -9.11 19.06
N ASN A 3 -12.12 -7.87 19.44
CA ASN A 3 -12.08 -6.75 18.51
C ASN A 3 -10.63 -6.62 18.06
N GLY A 4 -10.35 -6.99 16.82
CA GLY A 4 -9.06 -6.72 16.19
C GLY A 4 -8.84 -5.22 16.28
N ASN A 5 -7.85 -4.81 17.08
CA ASN A 5 -7.39 -3.43 17.20
C ASN A 5 -6.75 -3.06 15.86
N ILE A 6 -7.60 -2.69 14.91
CA ILE A 6 -7.17 -1.91 13.78
C ILE A 6 -6.92 -0.52 14.35
N ASP A 7 -5.66 -0.10 14.38
CA ASP A 7 -5.29 1.25 14.76
C ASP A 7 -6.03 2.21 13.82
N GLY A 8 -6.92 3.05 14.34
CA GLY A 8 -7.76 3.93 13.51
C GLY A 8 -6.91 4.81 12.60
N ASN A 9 -5.74 5.19 13.08
CA ASN A 9 -4.74 5.97 12.35
C ASN A 9 -4.25 5.26 11.07
N PHE A 10 -4.13 3.93 11.08
CA PHE A 10 -3.69 3.16 9.91
C PHE A 10 -4.75 3.10 8.80
N ILE A 11 -6.02 2.95 9.16
CA ILE A 11 -7.11 2.93 8.18
C ILE A 11 -7.30 4.30 7.56
N ASP A 12 -7.18 5.35 8.36
CA ASP A 12 -7.25 6.73 7.88
C ASP A 12 -6.10 6.99 6.88
N GLU A 13 -4.86 6.60 7.20
CA GLU A 13 -3.72 6.71 6.26
C GLU A 13 -3.95 5.93 4.96
N LEU A 14 -4.44 4.68 5.03
CA LEU A 14 -4.77 3.92 3.82
C LEU A 14 -5.90 4.56 3.00
N TYR A 15 -6.90 5.10 3.69
CA TYR A 15 -8.03 5.77 3.05
C TYR A 15 -7.57 7.02 2.30
N GLU A 16 -6.69 7.82 2.89
CA GLU A 16 -6.04 8.96 2.21
C GLU A 16 -5.23 8.50 0.99
N MET A 17 -4.49 7.40 1.08
CA MET A 17 -3.77 6.86 -0.09
C MET A 17 -4.71 6.42 -1.23
N CYS A 18 -5.94 6.02 -0.90
CA CYS A 18 -6.93 5.59 -1.89
C CYS A 18 -7.52 6.76 -2.69
N THR A 19 -7.52 7.99 -2.15
CA THR A 19 -8.10 9.14 -2.88
C THR A 19 -7.30 9.52 -4.11
N ASP A 20 -5.98 9.30 -4.07
CA ASP A 20 -5.08 9.57 -5.19
C ASP A 20 -5.04 8.39 -6.19
N GLY A 21 -5.40 7.18 -5.73
CA GLY A 21 -5.39 5.94 -6.49
C GLY A 21 -4.35 4.98 -5.91
N LEU A 22 -4.80 3.81 -5.44
CA LEU A 22 -3.94 2.84 -4.76
C LEU A 22 -3.77 1.57 -5.58
N VAL A 23 -2.51 1.20 -5.85
CA VAL A 23 -2.14 -0.10 -6.42
C VAL A 23 -1.56 -0.98 -5.33
N ILE A 24 -2.20 -2.12 -5.10
CA ILE A 24 -1.75 -3.17 -4.17
C ILE A 24 -1.02 -4.23 -4.99
N ALA A 25 0.28 -4.38 -4.75
CA ALA A 25 1.11 -5.34 -5.47
C ALA A 25 1.75 -6.35 -4.51
N PHE A 26 1.64 -7.62 -4.85
CA PHE A 26 2.32 -8.70 -4.13
C PHE A 26 3.69 -8.93 -4.78
N PRO A 27 4.80 -8.77 -4.04
CA PRO A 27 6.13 -9.00 -4.59
C PRO A 27 6.27 -10.44 -5.13
N LYS A 28 6.97 -10.58 -6.27
CA LYS A 28 7.17 -11.89 -6.93
C LYS A 28 7.98 -12.87 -6.08
N THR A 29 8.88 -12.37 -5.25
CA THR A 29 9.60 -13.16 -4.24
C THR A 29 8.72 -13.31 -3.01
N LYS A 30 8.75 -14.50 -2.39
CA LYS A 30 8.09 -14.71 -1.08
C LYS A 30 8.63 -13.69 -0.09
N SER A 31 7.82 -12.67 0.18
CA SER A 31 8.02 -11.67 1.20
C SER A 31 6.77 -11.65 2.07
N ASP A 32 6.93 -11.28 3.33
CA ASP A 32 5.83 -10.99 4.26
C ASP A 32 5.33 -9.53 4.11
N GLU A 33 5.76 -8.85 3.05
CA GLU A 33 5.45 -7.47 2.71
C GLU A 33 4.51 -7.40 1.50
N ILE A 34 3.56 -6.47 1.55
CA ILE A 34 2.69 -6.06 0.45
C ILE A 34 3.11 -4.66 0.03
N ASN A 35 3.37 -4.45 -1.25
CA ASN A 35 3.75 -3.14 -1.77
C ASN A 35 2.50 -2.29 -2.04
N LEU A 36 2.54 -1.05 -1.60
CA LEU A 36 1.48 -0.05 -1.81
C LEU A 36 2.03 1.09 -2.66
N TYR A 37 1.50 1.26 -3.86
CA TYR A 37 1.88 2.37 -4.72
C TYR A 37 0.72 3.36 -4.86
N ILE A 38 1.04 4.63 -4.66
CA ILE A 38 0.10 5.74 -4.86
C ILE A 38 0.28 6.22 -6.29
N LEU A 39 -0.76 6.04 -7.10
CA LEU A 39 -0.87 6.69 -8.40
C LEU A 39 -1.26 8.14 -8.17
N LYS A 40 -0.79 9.05 -9.02
CA LYS A 40 -1.15 10.47 -8.96
C LYS A 40 -1.65 10.91 -10.32
N ASP A 41 -2.46 11.96 -10.33
CA ASP A 41 -2.91 12.65 -11.54
C ASP A 41 -3.69 11.75 -12.53
N ILE A 42 -4.43 10.76 -12.03
CA ILE A 42 -5.23 9.85 -12.86
C ILE A 42 -6.51 10.56 -13.32
N CYS A 43 -6.52 11.03 -14.57
CA CYS A 43 -7.68 11.68 -15.19
C CYS A 43 -8.33 10.82 -16.29
N THR A 44 -7.57 9.91 -16.88
CA THR A 44 -8.00 9.06 -18.00
C THR A 44 -7.57 7.60 -17.81
N GLN A 45 -8.08 6.71 -18.66
CA GLN A 45 -7.64 5.32 -18.69
C GLN A 45 -6.16 5.20 -19.07
N ASP A 46 -5.67 6.02 -20.02
CA ASP A 46 -4.27 6.02 -20.43
C ASP A 46 -3.36 6.41 -19.25
N ASP A 47 -3.76 7.38 -18.42
CA ASP A 47 -3.01 7.77 -17.22
C ASP A 47 -2.89 6.60 -16.23
N LEU A 48 -3.98 5.84 -16.05
CA LEU A 48 -3.99 4.65 -15.21
C LEU A 48 -3.06 3.57 -15.75
N GLU A 49 -3.13 3.26 -17.04
CA GLU A 49 -2.28 2.25 -17.68
C GLU A 49 -0.80 2.63 -17.58
N ASN A 50 -0.47 3.89 -17.86
CA ASN A 50 0.88 4.43 -17.72
C ASN A 50 1.36 4.37 -16.26
N GLY A 51 0.52 4.79 -15.31
CA GLY A 51 0.82 4.73 -13.89
C GLY A 51 1.10 3.31 -13.39
N ILE A 52 0.33 2.32 -13.82
CA ILE A 52 0.56 0.89 -13.50
C ILE A 52 1.89 0.40 -14.07
N VAL A 53 2.23 0.78 -15.31
CA VAL A 53 3.51 0.41 -15.92
C VAL A 53 4.68 1.05 -15.18
N ASP A 54 4.54 2.29 -14.73
CA ASP A 54 5.61 2.99 -14.02
C ASP A 54 5.86 2.40 -12.63
N VAL A 55 4.80 2.13 -11.85
CA VAL A 55 4.96 1.49 -10.52
C VAL A 55 5.60 0.11 -10.60
N SER A 56 5.41 -0.62 -11.71
CA SER A 56 6.03 -1.93 -11.91
C SER A 56 7.57 -1.89 -12.05
N LYS A 57 8.12 -0.71 -12.35
CA LYS A 57 9.57 -0.47 -12.52
C LYS A 57 10.22 0.18 -11.29
N LEU A 58 9.43 0.68 -10.35
CA LEU A 58 9.89 1.44 -9.20
C LEU A 58 10.10 0.58 -7.95
N SER A 59 11.05 1.00 -7.11
CA SER A 59 11.10 0.57 -5.71
C SER A 59 9.87 1.10 -4.97
N CYS A 60 9.33 0.29 -4.05
CA CYS A 60 8.17 0.66 -3.26
C CYS A 60 8.60 1.13 -1.87
N ASP A 61 8.31 2.39 -1.56
CA ASP A 61 8.65 3.00 -0.26
C ASP A 61 7.59 2.75 0.81
N ASN A 62 6.34 2.49 0.39
CA ASN A 62 5.22 2.19 1.28
C ASN A 62 4.92 0.70 1.25
N LYS A 63 5.22 0.01 2.34
CA LYS A 63 4.97 -1.42 2.46
C LYS A 63 4.04 -1.70 3.62
N LEU A 64 3.14 -2.65 3.41
CA LEU A 64 2.26 -3.15 4.43
C LEU A 64 2.81 -4.50 4.91
N LYS A 65 3.08 -4.61 6.21
CA LYS A 65 3.62 -5.81 6.83
C LYS A 65 2.81 -6.17 8.07
N TYR A 66 2.61 -7.46 8.30
CA TYR A 66 1.97 -7.93 9.52
C TYR A 66 3.01 -8.07 10.63
N ASP A 67 2.85 -7.33 11.72
CA ASP A 67 3.69 -7.45 12.90
C ASP A 67 3.12 -8.54 13.81
N LEU A 68 3.87 -9.64 13.95
CA LEU A 68 3.51 -10.77 14.81
C LEU A 68 3.57 -10.42 16.31
N SER A 69 4.39 -9.45 16.70
CA SER A 69 4.55 -9.07 18.11
C SER A 69 3.29 -8.38 18.63
N ASP A 70 2.73 -7.51 17.79
CA ASP A 70 1.57 -6.70 18.13
C ASP A 70 0.25 -7.24 17.53
N ASN A 71 0.31 -8.35 16.78
CA ASN A 71 -0.81 -8.96 16.07
C ASN A 71 -1.62 -7.95 15.22
N MET A 72 -0.91 -7.11 14.48
CA MET A 72 -1.52 -6.04 13.69
C MET A 72 -0.76 -5.74 12.41
N TRP A 73 -1.47 -5.24 11.41
CA TRP A 73 -0.88 -4.72 10.18
C TRP A 73 -0.28 -3.32 10.42
N LYS A 74 0.90 -3.06 9.86
CA LYS A 74 1.61 -1.77 9.98
C LYS A 74 2.13 -1.29 8.63
N LEU A 75 2.08 0.02 8.44
CA LEU A 75 2.76 0.71 7.34
C LEU A 75 4.24 0.88 7.68
N GLN A 76 5.10 0.30 6.86
CA GLN A 76 6.53 0.49 6.88
C GLN A 76 6.88 1.51 5.80
N LYS A 77 7.27 2.72 6.24
CA LYS A 77 7.76 3.80 5.37
C LYS A 77 9.28 3.73 5.31
N SER A 78 9.85 3.71 4.12
CA SER A 78 11.30 3.83 3.92
C SER A 78 11.68 5.32 3.97
N PHE A 79 12.64 5.68 4.84
CA PHE A 79 13.17 7.05 4.97
C PHE A 79 14.35 7.28 4.02
#